data_AF-A0A819XEP4-F1
#
_entry.id   AF-A0A819XEP4-F1
#
_cell.length_a   1.000
_cell.length_b   1.000
_cell.length_c   1.000
_cell.angle_alpha   90.00
_cell.angle_beta   90.00
_cell.angle_gamma   90.00
#
_symmetry.space_group_name_H-M   'P 1'
#
loop_
_entity.id
_entity.type
_entity.pdbx_description
1 polymer ?
#
loop_
_entity_poly.entity_id
_entity_poly.type
_entity_poly.pdbx_seq_one_letter_code
_entity_poly.pdbx_strand_id
1 'polypeptide(L)'
;MNNKRFTDIDNKEITAAIDEINNYTITHQNKNITDINKLDWPLIKVLHVYYDSITGQKRRSSRFNATPIDARSPTYELIEADFAHHLRLLRTTDIQITGPGTGSMYQSLVPDGSVVINVGGLIPLTPKDHNITYTSHMEQYMASGAPYLKALYYPINERPKGIKQEVLVKLIREAAKLIMNGFSIPVNPTENLAVDGQLFIEMCERDNKFCELVTARAPNTDFSCYHFWVEEVIHERGPWREEVGSDGIRKTQCPFNQTLMRRLRDKYGIHHYEINVNQSKTSGYEIQNYTSRRALH
;
A
#
# COMPACT_ATOMS: atom_id res chain seq x y z
N MET A 1 -20.27 -16.40 11.24
CA MET A 1 -21.48 -16.01 10.48
C MET A 1 -21.02 -15.49 9.14
N ASN A 2 -21.59 -15.96 8.02
CA ASN A 2 -21.27 -15.38 6.70
C ASN A 2 -21.90 -13.98 6.64
N ASN A 3 -21.07 -12.94 6.58
CA ASN A 3 -21.51 -11.56 6.46
C ASN A 3 -21.98 -11.30 5.01
N LYS A 4 -23.16 -11.81 4.63
CA LYS A 4 -23.75 -11.51 3.32
C LYS A 4 -24.41 -10.13 3.37
N ARG A 5 -23.57 -9.10 3.38
CA ARG A 5 -23.94 -7.69 3.26
C ARG A 5 -24.56 -7.37 1.89
N PHE A 6 -24.24 -8.17 0.87
CA PHE A 6 -24.62 -7.95 -0.51
C PHE A 6 -25.86 -8.76 -0.87
N THR A 7 -26.84 -8.08 -1.45
CA THR A 7 -28.04 -8.67 -2.05
C THR A 7 -27.69 -9.35 -3.38
N ASP A 8 -28.63 -10.13 -3.94
CA ASP A 8 -28.47 -10.73 -5.27
C ASP A 8 -28.33 -9.67 -6.38
N ILE A 9 -28.86 -8.46 -6.16
CA ILE A 9 -28.72 -7.33 -7.08
C ILE A 9 -27.28 -6.79 -7.01
N ASP A 10 -26.77 -6.54 -5.81
CA ASP A 10 -25.39 -6.05 -5.62
C ASP A 10 -24.37 -7.04 -6.21
N ASN A 11 -24.59 -8.34 -6.00
CA ASN A 11 -23.72 -9.39 -6.58
C ASN A 11 -23.73 -9.38 -8.11
N LYS A 12 -24.86 -9.08 -8.75
CA LYS A 12 -24.94 -8.93 -10.22
C LYS A 12 -24.18 -7.70 -10.69
N GLU A 13 -24.28 -6.58 -9.98
CA GLU A 13 -23.55 -5.34 -10.31
C GLU A 13 -22.04 -5.54 -10.18
N ILE A 14 -21.58 -6.18 -9.08
CA ILE A 14 -20.17 -6.52 -8.88
C ILE A 14 -19.66 -7.47 -9.98
N THR A 15 -20.45 -8.50 -10.32
CA THR A 15 -20.09 -9.45 -11.40
C THR A 15 -19.96 -8.74 -12.74
N ALA A 16 -20.91 -7.87 -13.08
CA ALA A 16 -20.85 -7.07 -14.30
C ALA A 16 -19.60 -6.18 -14.35
N ALA A 17 -19.22 -5.54 -13.23
CA ALA A 17 -18.00 -4.74 -13.14
C ALA A 17 -16.73 -5.60 -13.34
N ILE A 18 -16.69 -6.81 -12.77
CA ILE A 18 -15.57 -7.76 -12.97
C ILE A 18 -15.47 -8.20 -14.43
N ASP A 19 -16.59 -8.54 -15.06
CA ASP A 19 -16.63 -8.99 -16.45
C ASP A 19 -16.19 -7.89 -17.40
N GLU A 20 -16.55 -6.64 -17.12
CA GLU A 20 -16.05 -5.47 -17.83
C GLU A 20 -14.53 -5.33 -17.72
N ILE A 21 -13.96 -5.44 -16.50
CA ILE A 21 -12.50 -5.44 -16.29
C ILE A 21 -11.83 -6.58 -17.09
N ASN A 22 -12.42 -7.78 -17.10
CA ASN A 22 -11.93 -8.95 -17.84
C ASN A 22 -11.92 -8.71 -19.34
N ASN A 23 -13.05 -8.29 -19.89
CA ASN A 23 -13.21 -8.00 -21.31
C ASN A 23 -12.25 -6.92 -21.76
N TYR A 24 -12.06 -5.88 -20.95
CA TYR A 24 -11.05 -4.85 -21.23
C TYR A 24 -9.63 -5.42 -21.23
N THR A 25 -9.24 -6.18 -20.20
CA THR A 25 -7.90 -6.78 -20.11
C THR A 25 -7.58 -7.62 -21.35
N ILE A 26 -8.54 -8.46 -21.78
CA ILE A 26 -8.40 -9.33 -22.95
C ILE A 26 -8.35 -8.50 -24.25
N THR A 27 -9.24 -7.52 -24.40
CA THR A 27 -9.28 -6.66 -25.60
C THR A 27 -8.01 -5.81 -25.72
N HIS A 28 -7.43 -5.38 -24.60
CA HIS A 28 -6.22 -4.58 -24.58
C HIS A 28 -4.97 -5.41 -24.88
N GLN A 29 -4.88 -6.64 -24.34
CA GLN A 29 -3.78 -7.57 -24.66
C GLN A 29 -3.73 -7.96 -26.15
N ASN A 30 -4.88 -7.94 -26.83
CA ASN A 30 -5.00 -8.35 -28.24
C ASN A 30 -4.86 -7.20 -29.26
N LYS A 31 -4.70 -5.94 -28.84
CA LYS A 31 -4.53 -4.79 -29.75
C LYS A 31 -3.08 -4.29 -29.77
N ASN A 32 -2.46 -4.25 -30.96
CA ASN A 32 -1.22 -3.49 -31.19
C ASN A 32 -1.50 -2.00 -30.92
N ILE A 33 -0.77 -1.44 -29.98
CA ILE A 33 -1.03 -0.16 -29.32
C ILE A 33 -0.80 1.01 -30.29
N THR A 34 -1.87 1.68 -30.70
CA THR A 34 -1.80 3.08 -31.22
C THR A 34 -2.88 4.00 -30.67
N ASP A 35 -3.92 3.50 -29.99
CA ASP A 35 -5.05 4.34 -29.58
C ASP A 35 -5.52 3.99 -28.16
N ILE A 36 -4.85 4.60 -27.18
CA ILE A 36 -5.10 4.45 -25.73
C ILE A 36 -6.32 5.30 -25.31
N ASN A 37 -6.89 6.10 -26.22
CA ASN A 37 -7.79 7.22 -25.91
C ASN A 37 -9.29 6.87 -25.97
N LYS A 38 -9.67 5.59 -26.04
CA LYS A 38 -11.07 5.15 -26.25
C LYS A 38 -11.50 4.10 -25.23
N LEU A 39 -11.69 4.52 -23.99
CA LEU A 39 -11.85 3.60 -22.85
C LEU A 39 -13.07 3.93 -22.00
N ASP A 40 -14.24 3.42 -22.37
CA ASP A 40 -15.48 3.59 -21.62
C ASP A 40 -15.56 2.57 -20.46
N TRP A 41 -15.73 3.07 -19.23
CA TRP A 41 -15.88 2.28 -17.99
C TRP A 41 -17.24 2.56 -17.34
N PRO A 42 -18.29 1.75 -17.58
CA PRO A 42 -19.61 2.02 -16.99
C PRO A 42 -19.87 1.55 -15.55
N LEU A 43 -19.01 0.76 -14.87
CA LEU A 43 -19.42 0.14 -13.58
C LEU A 43 -18.54 0.38 -12.34
N ILE A 44 -17.44 1.14 -12.45
CA ILE A 44 -16.55 1.40 -11.30
C ILE A 44 -16.46 2.91 -11.04
N LYS A 45 -17.03 3.37 -9.92
CA LYS A 45 -16.81 4.73 -9.44
C LYS A 45 -15.41 4.82 -8.83
N VAL A 46 -14.42 5.14 -9.66
CA VAL A 46 -13.06 5.41 -9.21
C VAL A 46 -12.99 6.86 -8.72
N LEU A 47 -12.73 7.05 -7.43
CA LEU A 47 -12.50 8.37 -6.86
C LEU A 47 -11.01 8.59 -6.58
N HIS A 48 -10.46 9.64 -7.17
CA HIS A 48 -9.13 10.12 -6.84
C HIS A 48 -9.25 11.33 -5.91
N VAL A 49 -8.79 11.18 -4.66
CA VAL A 49 -8.64 12.31 -3.72
C VAL A 49 -7.17 12.70 -3.65
N TYR A 50 -6.86 13.94 -4.02
CA TYR A 50 -5.49 14.47 -4.00
C TYR A 50 -5.35 15.55 -2.93
N TYR A 51 -4.34 15.39 -2.07
CA TYR A 51 -4.05 16.32 -0.97
C TYR A 51 -2.79 17.14 -1.28
N ASP A 52 -2.86 18.06 -2.26
CA ASP A 52 -1.82 19.09 -2.37
C ASP A 52 -2.10 20.18 -1.33
N SER A 53 -1.17 20.32 -0.37
CA SER A 53 -1.06 21.38 0.64
C SER A 53 -2.40 21.95 1.15
N ILE A 54 -2.79 21.57 2.37
CA ILE A 54 -3.87 22.20 3.13
C ILE A 54 -3.42 23.61 3.62
N THR A 55 -2.97 24.48 2.71
CA THR A 55 -3.15 25.91 2.89
C THR A 55 -4.56 26.18 2.41
N GLY A 56 -5.48 26.48 3.33
CA GLY A 56 -6.92 26.63 3.07
C GLY A 56 -7.17 27.13 1.65
N GLN A 57 -7.61 26.21 0.78
CA GLN A 57 -7.77 26.49 -0.64
C GLN A 57 -8.77 27.63 -0.80
N LYS A 58 -8.27 28.86 -0.93
CA LYS A 58 -9.06 29.99 -1.40
C LYS A 58 -9.51 29.63 -2.81
N ARG A 59 -10.72 29.07 -2.97
CA ARG A 59 -11.53 28.90 -4.21
C ARG A 59 -10.73 29.02 -5.51
N ARG A 60 -9.60 28.32 -5.62
CA ARG A 60 -8.96 28.08 -6.90
C ARG A 60 -9.50 26.73 -7.24
N SER A 61 -10.52 26.72 -8.09
CA SER A 61 -10.85 25.52 -8.84
C SER A 61 -9.53 24.97 -9.34
N SER A 62 -9.07 23.85 -8.79
CA SER A 62 -8.07 23.03 -9.43
C SER A 62 -8.75 22.56 -10.71
N ARG A 63 -8.75 23.42 -11.72
CA ARG A 63 -9.01 23.04 -13.09
C ARG A 63 -7.84 22.14 -13.40
N PHE A 64 -8.04 20.84 -13.21
CA PHE A 64 -7.30 19.86 -13.95
C PHE A 64 -7.52 20.26 -15.41
N ASN A 65 -6.49 20.80 -16.05
CA ASN A 65 -6.51 20.89 -17.50
C ASN A 65 -6.66 19.44 -17.94
N ALA A 66 -7.83 19.09 -18.45
CA ALA A 66 -8.03 17.82 -19.12
C ALA A 66 -6.84 17.65 -20.05
N THR A 67 -6.03 16.63 -19.81
CA THR A 67 -4.97 16.29 -20.75
C THR A 67 -5.64 16.12 -22.12
N PRO A 68 -5.01 16.51 -23.24
CA PRO A 68 -5.57 16.34 -24.59
C PRO A 68 -6.02 14.91 -24.94
N ILE A 69 -5.66 13.96 -24.07
CA ILE A 69 -5.88 12.52 -24.10
C ILE A 69 -7.31 12.13 -23.67
N ASP A 70 -8.08 13.01 -23.01
CA ASP A 70 -9.47 12.69 -22.60
C ASP A 70 -10.47 13.78 -23.03
N ALA A 71 -11.05 13.60 -24.22
CA ALA A 71 -12.05 14.51 -24.81
C ALA A 71 -13.50 14.21 -24.37
N ARG A 72 -13.70 13.41 -23.32
CA ARG A 72 -15.03 12.94 -22.87
C ARG A 72 -15.52 13.69 -21.64
N SER A 73 -16.82 13.63 -21.40
CA SER A 73 -17.36 13.98 -20.08
C SER A 73 -16.93 12.91 -19.07
N PRO A 74 -16.36 13.27 -17.92
CA PRO A 74 -15.97 12.31 -16.87
C PRO A 74 -17.08 11.31 -16.52
N THR A 75 -16.80 10.00 -16.52
CA THR A 75 -17.63 9.00 -15.80
C THR A 75 -17.31 8.96 -14.30
N TYR A 76 -16.29 9.72 -13.88
CA TYR A 76 -15.99 10.00 -12.50
C TYR A 76 -16.65 11.33 -12.09
N GLU A 77 -17.25 11.34 -10.92
CA GLU A 77 -17.72 12.59 -10.32
C GLU A 77 -16.53 13.24 -9.59
N LEU A 78 -16.10 14.42 -10.06
CA LEU A 78 -15.23 15.28 -9.27
C LEU A 78 -16.08 15.92 -8.18
N ILE A 79 -16.04 15.32 -7.00
CA ILE A 79 -16.80 15.74 -5.84
C ILE A 79 -16.02 16.80 -5.06
N GLU A 80 -16.74 17.67 -4.34
CA GLU A 80 -16.10 18.67 -3.49
C GLU A 80 -15.15 17.97 -2.50
N ALA A 81 -13.88 18.39 -2.51
CA ALA A 81 -12.82 17.82 -1.68
C ALA A 81 -12.88 18.31 -0.23
N ASP A 82 -14.08 18.28 0.38
CA ASP A 82 -14.23 18.55 1.80
C ASP A 82 -14.04 17.26 2.62
N PHE A 83 -13.47 17.41 3.82
CA PHE A 83 -13.14 16.28 4.69
C PHE A 83 -14.38 15.47 5.11
N ALA A 84 -15.50 16.13 5.39
CA ALA A 84 -16.73 15.47 5.83
C ALA A 84 -17.32 14.61 4.70
N HIS A 85 -17.23 15.07 3.45
CA HIS A 85 -17.65 14.34 2.28
C HIS A 85 -16.77 13.10 2.07
N HIS A 86 -15.44 13.23 2.20
CA HIS A 86 -14.55 12.06 2.14
C HIS A 86 -14.92 11.01 3.21
N LEU A 87 -15.16 11.43 4.45
CA LEU A 87 -15.61 10.52 5.52
C LEU A 87 -16.95 9.84 5.19
N ARG A 88 -17.89 10.54 4.56
CA ARG A 88 -19.17 9.95 4.12
C ARG A 88 -18.96 8.88 3.05
N LEU A 89 -18.04 9.10 2.12
CA LEU A 89 -17.72 8.14 1.07
C LEU A 89 -17.07 6.89 1.64
N LEU A 90 -16.08 7.04 2.54
CA LEU A 90 -15.41 5.92 3.20
C LEU A 90 -16.42 4.98 3.88
N ARG A 91 -17.47 5.53 4.51
CA ARG A 91 -18.54 4.77 5.15
C ARG A 91 -19.38 3.91 4.20
N THR A 92 -19.33 4.19 2.90
CA THR A 92 -20.04 3.42 1.87
C THR A 92 -19.09 2.65 0.95
N THR A 93 -17.78 2.66 1.22
CA THR A 93 -16.77 2.04 0.36
C THR A 93 -16.64 0.55 0.65
N ASP A 94 -16.88 -0.29 -0.35
CA ASP A 94 -16.67 -1.74 -0.25
C ASP A 94 -15.23 -2.16 -0.54
N ILE A 95 -14.59 -1.53 -1.54
CA ILE A 95 -13.17 -1.72 -1.87
C ILE A 95 -12.46 -0.38 -1.75
N GLN A 96 -11.59 -0.25 -0.75
CA GLN A 96 -10.73 0.93 -0.60
C GLN A 96 -9.34 0.62 -1.13
N ILE A 97 -8.83 1.41 -2.07
CA ILE A 97 -7.44 1.30 -2.53
C ILE A 97 -6.64 2.46 -1.93
N THR A 98 -5.56 2.16 -1.21
CA THR A 98 -4.71 3.16 -0.54
C THR A 98 -3.26 3.02 -0.97
N GLY A 99 -2.56 4.15 -1.09
CA GLY A 99 -1.11 4.22 -1.16
C GLY A 99 -0.52 4.77 0.13
N PRO A 100 0.81 4.73 0.32
CA PRO A 100 1.47 5.24 1.51
C PRO A 100 1.50 6.77 1.49
N GLY A 101 1.73 7.35 2.65
CA GLY A 101 2.18 8.73 2.75
C GLY A 101 1.12 9.75 3.13
N THR A 102 -0.10 9.34 3.48
CA THR A 102 -1.09 10.28 4.04
C THR A 102 -1.31 10.09 5.54
N GLY A 103 -0.70 9.08 6.18
CA GLY A 103 -0.86 8.78 7.61
C GLY A 103 -2.33 8.70 8.02
N SER A 104 -3.19 8.40 7.06
CA SER A 104 -4.59 8.74 7.13
C SER A 104 -5.36 7.70 7.92
N MET A 105 -4.82 6.49 8.04
CA MET A 105 -5.37 5.43 8.90
C MET A 105 -6.89 5.19 8.67
N TYR A 106 -7.40 5.58 7.49
CA TYR A 106 -8.84 5.59 7.18
C TYR A 106 -9.42 4.19 7.00
N GLN A 107 -8.58 3.16 7.01
CA GLN A 107 -8.97 1.77 6.94
C GLN A 107 -9.98 1.44 8.06
N SER A 108 -9.87 2.04 9.23
CA SER A 108 -10.85 1.82 10.31
C SER A 108 -12.22 2.48 10.09
N LEU A 109 -12.39 3.26 9.02
CA LEU A 109 -13.62 4.00 8.74
C LEU A 109 -14.47 3.36 7.64
N VAL A 110 -13.95 2.32 6.97
CA VAL A 110 -14.74 1.53 6.03
C VAL A 110 -15.72 0.62 6.79
N PRO A 111 -16.88 0.30 6.21
CA PRO A 111 -17.87 -0.56 6.83
C PRO A 111 -17.42 -2.02 6.97
N ASP A 112 -18.08 -2.77 7.84
CA ASP A 112 -17.88 -4.21 8.03
C ASP A 112 -18.02 -4.97 6.71
N GLY A 113 -17.14 -5.95 6.49
CA GLY A 113 -17.09 -6.74 5.26
C GLY A 113 -16.40 -6.05 4.09
N SER A 114 -15.90 -4.83 4.25
CA SER A 114 -15.10 -4.16 3.22
C SER A 114 -13.69 -4.77 3.08
N VAL A 115 -13.08 -4.54 1.92
CA VAL A 115 -11.72 -4.95 1.61
C VAL A 115 -10.84 -3.72 1.34
N VAL A 116 -9.66 -3.68 1.96
CA VAL A 116 -8.66 -2.64 1.75
C VAL A 116 -7.52 -3.20 0.92
N ILE A 117 -7.18 -2.54 -0.19
CA ILE A 117 -6.00 -2.85 -1.01
C ILE A 117 -4.94 -1.78 -0.72
N ASN A 118 -3.89 -2.16 0.01
CA ASN A 118 -2.76 -1.27 0.29
C ASN A 118 -1.66 -1.50 -0.76
N VAL A 119 -1.45 -0.51 -1.63
CA VAL A 119 -0.45 -0.59 -2.70
C VAL A 119 0.97 -0.32 -2.24
N GLY A 120 1.15 0.21 -1.03
CA GLY A 120 2.44 0.56 -0.47
C GLY A 120 3.23 1.52 -1.35
N GLY A 121 4.47 1.79 -0.96
CA GLY A 121 5.34 2.60 -1.80
C GLY A 121 6.76 2.66 -1.34
N LEU A 122 7.50 3.55 -1.99
CA LEU A 122 8.93 3.47 -2.05
C LEU A 122 9.51 4.51 -1.11
N ILE A 123 10.16 4.03 -0.06
CA ILE A 123 10.89 4.89 0.87
C ILE A 123 12.35 4.94 0.42
N PRO A 124 12.93 6.14 0.20
CA PRO A 124 14.34 6.27 -0.14
C PRO A 124 15.22 5.84 1.04
N LEU A 125 16.37 5.24 0.73
CA LEU A 125 17.33 4.73 1.71
C LEU A 125 17.87 5.85 2.60
N THR A 126 18.21 6.98 1.99
CA THR A 126 18.58 8.20 2.71
C THR A 126 17.91 9.40 2.04
N PRO A 127 17.75 10.54 2.75
CA PRO A 127 17.26 11.77 2.13
C PRO A 127 18.10 12.25 0.94
N LYS A 128 19.35 11.79 0.82
CA LYS A 128 20.28 12.15 -0.25
C LYS A 128 20.38 11.09 -1.35
N ASP A 129 19.99 9.86 -1.05
CA ASP A 129 20.09 8.72 -1.95
C ASP A 129 18.70 8.24 -2.34
N HIS A 130 18.10 8.98 -3.28
CA HIS A 130 16.85 8.61 -3.92
C HIS A 130 16.99 7.41 -4.86
N ASN A 131 18.23 6.95 -5.10
CA ASN A 131 18.46 5.87 -6.04
C ASN A 131 18.28 4.51 -5.39
N ILE A 132 18.21 4.37 -4.06
CA ILE A 132 17.93 3.10 -3.42
C ILE A 132 16.63 3.25 -2.65
N THR A 133 15.64 2.40 -2.92
CA THR A 133 14.35 2.43 -2.24
C THR A 133 13.99 1.05 -1.70
N TYR A 134 13.07 1.01 -0.74
CA TYR A 134 12.43 -0.23 -0.29
C TYR A 134 10.91 -0.04 -0.24
N THR A 135 10.18 -1.15 -0.35
CA THR A 135 8.73 -1.15 -0.25
C THR A 135 8.30 -1.00 1.20
N SER A 136 7.33 -0.13 1.45
CA SER A 136 6.66 -0.03 2.73
C SER A 136 5.15 0.05 2.53
N HIS A 137 4.41 -0.76 3.27
CA HIS A 137 2.95 -0.69 3.33
C HIS A 137 2.49 0.22 4.47
N MET A 138 3.38 0.55 5.41
CA MET A 138 3.21 1.45 6.56
C MET A 138 2.02 1.05 7.43
N GLU A 139 0.82 1.45 7.01
CA GLU A 139 -0.45 1.36 7.72
C GLU A 139 -1.02 -0.09 7.75
N GLN A 140 -0.19 -1.12 7.58
CA GLN A 140 -0.65 -2.52 7.57
C GLN A 140 -1.20 -2.98 8.93
N TYR A 141 -0.69 -2.43 10.03
CA TYR A 141 -1.19 -2.73 11.38
C TYR A 141 -2.59 -2.15 11.64
N MET A 142 -3.03 -1.13 10.87
CA MET A 142 -4.39 -0.60 10.98
C MET A 142 -5.41 -1.65 10.53
N ALA A 143 -5.11 -2.38 9.45
CA ALA A 143 -5.92 -3.52 9.03
C ALA A 143 -5.85 -4.67 10.04
N SER A 144 -4.67 -4.98 10.57
CA SER A 144 -4.53 -6.02 11.61
C SER A 144 -5.37 -5.73 12.85
N GLY A 145 -5.47 -4.45 13.25
CA GLY A 145 -6.32 -4.00 14.36
C GLY A 145 -7.81 -3.84 14.03
N ALA A 146 -8.23 -4.02 12.78
CA ALA A 146 -9.60 -3.86 12.31
C ALA A 146 -10.18 -5.22 11.87
N PRO A 147 -10.67 -6.06 12.80
CA PRO A 147 -11.05 -7.44 12.51
C PRO A 147 -12.30 -7.58 11.63
N TYR A 148 -13.02 -6.50 11.35
CA TYR A 148 -14.24 -6.47 10.53
C TYR A 148 -13.96 -6.24 9.04
N LEU A 149 -12.72 -5.95 8.65
CA LEU A 149 -12.30 -5.77 7.25
C LEU A 149 -11.18 -6.75 6.88
N LYS A 150 -11.02 -7.01 5.57
CA LYS A 150 -9.91 -7.80 5.03
C LYS A 150 -8.94 -6.89 4.27
N ALA A 151 -7.64 -7.05 4.48
CA ALA A 151 -6.62 -6.35 3.72
C ALA A 151 -5.97 -7.25 2.68
N LEU A 152 -5.68 -6.65 1.53
CA LEU A 152 -4.85 -7.18 0.45
C LEU A 152 -3.70 -6.21 0.23
N TYR A 153 -2.55 -6.74 -0.18
CA TYR A 153 -1.33 -5.95 -0.30
C TYR A 153 -0.72 -6.13 -1.69
N TYR A 154 -0.25 -5.03 -2.26
CA TYR A 154 0.53 -5.12 -3.49
C TYR A 154 1.83 -5.91 -3.22
N PRO A 155 2.21 -6.88 -4.07
CA PRO A 155 3.34 -7.76 -3.80
C PRO A 155 4.64 -6.98 -3.54
N ILE A 156 5.25 -7.23 -2.38
CA ILE A 156 6.39 -6.46 -1.87
C ILE A 156 7.58 -6.42 -2.84
N ASN A 157 7.81 -7.51 -3.57
CA ASN A 157 8.89 -7.66 -4.56
C ASN A 157 8.58 -7.04 -5.92
N GLU A 158 7.29 -6.84 -6.24
CA GLU A 158 6.89 -6.19 -7.49
C GLU A 158 6.82 -4.68 -7.34
N ARG A 159 6.52 -4.18 -6.13
CA ARG A 159 6.32 -2.74 -5.89
C ARG A 159 7.50 -1.85 -6.29
N PRO A 160 8.78 -2.25 -6.09
CA PRO A 160 9.94 -1.49 -6.53
C PRO A 160 10.04 -1.36 -8.05
N LYS A 161 9.43 -2.27 -8.82
CA LYS A 161 9.38 -2.26 -10.29
C LYS A 161 8.30 -1.33 -10.84
N GLY A 162 7.63 -0.56 -9.97
CA GLY A 162 6.47 0.24 -10.29
C GLY A 162 5.14 -0.48 -10.02
N ILE A 163 4.05 0.28 -10.09
CA ILE A 163 2.70 -0.27 -10.00
C ILE A 163 2.32 -0.75 -11.39
N LYS A 164 2.07 -2.04 -11.51
CA LYS A 164 1.66 -2.71 -12.74
C LYS A 164 0.15 -2.88 -12.73
N GLN A 165 -0.48 -2.50 -13.83
CA GLN A 165 -1.93 -2.52 -13.98
C GLN A 165 -2.49 -3.93 -13.76
N GLU A 166 -1.86 -4.96 -14.34
CA GLU A 166 -2.32 -6.35 -14.25
C GLU A 166 -2.28 -6.90 -12.82
N VAL A 167 -1.32 -6.44 -12.00
CA VAL A 167 -1.21 -6.83 -10.59
C VAL A 167 -2.29 -6.16 -9.77
N LEU A 168 -2.52 -4.85 -9.98
CA LEU A 168 -3.58 -4.12 -9.27
C LEU A 168 -4.98 -4.64 -9.63
N VAL A 169 -5.23 -4.90 -10.91
CA VAL A 169 -6.47 -5.50 -11.40
C VAL A 169 -6.70 -6.88 -10.78
N LYS A 170 -5.66 -7.70 -10.63
CA LYS A 170 -5.77 -8.99 -9.93
C LYS A 170 -6.22 -8.82 -8.48
N LEU A 171 -5.67 -7.84 -7.75
CA LEU A 171 -6.07 -7.55 -6.37
C LEU A 171 -7.51 -7.05 -6.28
N ILE A 172 -7.95 -6.20 -7.21
CA ILE A 172 -9.35 -5.73 -7.27
C ILE A 172 -10.31 -6.90 -7.49
N ARG A 173 -9.98 -7.82 -8.40
CA ARG A 173 -10.78 -9.04 -8.63
C ARG A 173 -10.83 -9.94 -7.39
N GLU A 174 -9.71 -10.06 -6.67
CA GLU A 174 -9.64 -10.83 -5.44
C GLU A 174 -10.49 -10.19 -4.33
N ALA A 175 -10.42 -8.87 -4.17
CA ALA A 175 -11.26 -8.11 -3.26
C ALA A 175 -12.75 -8.29 -3.57
N ALA A 176 -13.14 -8.17 -4.83
CA ALA A 176 -14.52 -8.35 -5.25
C ALA A 176 -15.03 -9.79 -4.97
N LYS A 177 -14.18 -10.81 -5.17
CA LYS A 177 -14.51 -12.20 -4.80
C LYS A 177 -14.71 -12.37 -3.30
N LEU A 178 -13.86 -11.76 -2.47
CA LEU A 178 -13.99 -11.79 -1.01
C LEU A 178 -15.30 -11.13 -0.55
N ILE A 179 -15.69 -10.03 -1.19
CA ILE A 179 -16.95 -9.32 -0.96
C ILE A 179 -18.16 -10.19 -1.32
N MET A 180 -18.20 -10.74 -2.54
CA MET A 180 -19.33 -11.56 -3.01
C MET A 180 -19.49 -12.86 -2.21
N ASN A 181 -18.38 -13.53 -1.90
CA ASN A 181 -18.41 -14.80 -1.18
C ASN A 181 -18.57 -14.60 0.34
N GLY A 182 -18.20 -13.41 0.84
CA GLY A 182 -17.95 -13.16 2.24
C GLY A 182 -16.60 -13.73 2.70
N PHE A 183 -16.14 -13.25 3.85
CA PHE A 183 -15.01 -13.80 4.60
C PHE A 183 -15.35 -13.87 6.09
N SER A 184 -14.57 -14.64 6.85
CA SER A 184 -14.77 -14.80 8.29
C SER A 184 -14.47 -13.49 9.03
N ILE A 185 -15.43 -13.05 9.85
CA ILE A 185 -15.27 -11.93 10.79
C ILE A 185 -15.46 -12.51 12.21
N PRO A 186 -14.52 -12.29 13.15
CA PRO A 186 -13.31 -11.47 13.01
C PRO A 186 -12.26 -12.11 12.09
N VAL A 187 -11.58 -11.29 11.27
CA VAL A 187 -10.39 -11.68 10.52
C VAL A 187 -9.24 -11.87 11.51
N ASN A 188 -8.46 -12.94 11.34
CA ASN A 188 -7.27 -13.16 12.15
C ASN A 188 -6.26 -12.00 11.93
N PRO A 189 -5.81 -11.31 12.99
CA PRO A 189 -4.90 -10.17 12.87
C PRO A 189 -3.63 -10.48 12.05
N THR A 190 -3.06 -11.68 12.21
CA THR A 190 -1.85 -12.09 11.49
C THR A 190 -2.12 -12.33 10.00
N GLU A 191 -3.28 -12.89 9.66
CA GLU A 191 -3.71 -13.07 8.27
C GLU A 191 -4.13 -11.75 7.58
N ASN A 192 -4.26 -10.67 8.35
CA ASN A 192 -4.58 -9.33 7.86
C ASN A 192 -3.35 -8.43 7.73
N LEU A 193 -2.14 -8.97 7.95
CA LEU A 193 -0.87 -8.26 7.74
C LEU A 193 -0.29 -8.58 6.36
N ALA A 194 0.53 -7.66 5.85
CA ALA A 194 1.39 -7.95 4.72
C ALA A 194 2.48 -8.95 5.11
N VAL A 195 3.18 -9.51 4.11
CA VAL A 195 4.17 -10.56 4.34
C VAL A 195 5.34 -10.13 5.23
N ASP A 196 5.71 -8.86 5.21
CA ASP A 196 6.72 -8.25 6.09
C ASP A 196 6.20 -8.07 7.53
N GLY A 197 4.92 -7.70 7.71
CA GLY A 197 4.26 -7.70 9.02
C GLY A 197 4.18 -9.10 9.62
N GLN A 198 3.81 -10.10 8.82
CA GLN A 198 3.79 -11.51 9.26
C GLN A 198 5.19 -11.99 9.69
N LEU A 199 6.23 -11.62 8.91
CA LEU A 199 7.61 -11.90 9.26
C LEU A 199 7.98 -11.27 10.60
N PHE A 200 7.61 -10.01 10.83
CA PHE A 200 7.91 -9.28 12.05
C PHE A 200 7.31 -9.96 13.29
N ILE A 201 6.07 -10.44 13.19
CA ILE A 201 5.43 -11.21 14.26
C ILE A 201 6.22 -12.49 14.54
N GLU A 202 6.56 -13.28 13.52
CA GLU A 202 7.34 -14.50 13.71
C GLU A 202 8.75 -14.23 14.26
N MET A 203 9.36 -13.10 13.92
CA MET A 203 10.62 -12.67 14.51
C MET A 203 10.47 -12.42 16.01
N CYS A 204 9.41 -11.70 16.43
CA CYS A 204 9.10 -11.50 17.86
C CYS A 204 8.85 -12.83 18.59
N GLU A 205 8.11 -13.77 17.99
CA GLU A 205 7.82 -15.08 18.59
C GLU A 205 9.07 -15.95 18.79
N ARG A 206 10.08 -15.80 17.92
CA ARG A 206 11.32 -16.61 17.94
C ARG A 206 12.47 -15.95 18.71
N ASP A 207 12.45 -14.63 18.86
CA ASP A 207 13.48 -13.86 19.53
C ASP A 207 12.84 -12.88 20.53
N ASN A 208 12.64 -13.35 21.77
CA ASN A 208 12.05 -12.55 22.84
C ASN A 208 12.82 -11.26 23.10
N LYS A 209 14.16 -11.26 22.94
CA LYS A 209 14.98 -10.05 23.13
C LYS A 209 14.69 -9.03 22.06
N PHE A 210 14.58 -9.47 20.80
CA PHE A 210 14.12 -8.61 19.72
C PHE A 210 12.71 -8.09 20.02
N CYS A 211 11.78 -8.94 20.48
CA CYS A 211 10.43 -8.51 20.77
C CYS A 211 10.37 -7.46 21.88
N GLU A 212 11.12 -7.67 22.98
CA GLU A 212 11.25 -6.69 24.06
C GLU A 212 11.86 -5.38 23.53
N LEU A 213 12.91 -5.44 22.72
CA LEU A 213 13.56 -4.27 22.12
C LEU A 213 12.59 -3.41 21.33
N VAL A 214 11.68 -4.04 20.58
CA VAL A 214 10.78 -3.35 19.64
C VAL A 214 9.41 -2.99 20.22
N THR A 215 9.02 -3.58 21.36
CA THR A 215 7.69 -3.36 21.98
C THR A 215 7.75 -2.68 23.35
N ALA A 216 8.83 -2.86 24.12
CA ALA A 216 8.91 -2.34 25.46
C ALA A 216 9.48 -0.91 25.46
N ARG A 217 8.67 0.05 25.92
CA ARG A 217 9.17 1.39 26.28
C ARG A 217 9.92 1.28 27.60
N ALA A 218 11.24 1.12 27.56
CA ALA A 218 12.08 1.17 28.75
C ALA A 218 12.85 2.51 28.81
N PRO A 219 13.11 3.06 30.02
CA PRO A 219 13.79 4.35 30.18
C PRO A 219 15.19 4.42 29.54
N ASN A 220 15.83 3.27 29.31
CA ASN A 220 17.22 3.14 28.86
C ASN A 220 17.34 2.57 27.44
N THR A 221 16.24 2.37 26.71
CA THR A 221 16.30 1.90 25.32
C THR A 221 16.48 3.11 24.40
N ASP A 222 17.43 3.03 23.46
CA ASP A 222 17.62 4.08 22.46
C ASP A 222 16.31 4.30 21.69
N PHE A 223 15.91 5.58 21.59
CA PHE A 223 14.71 5.99 20.88
C PHE A 223 14.68 5.51 19.44
N SER A 224 15.86 5.40 18.82
CA SER A 224 15.99 4.93 17.44
C SER A 224 15.49 3.50 17.25
N CYS A 225 15.55 2.65 18.28
CA CYS A 225 15.21 1.24 18.18
C CYS A 225 13.73 0.92 18.42
N TYR A 226 12.93 1.90 18.81
CA TYR A 226 11.49 1.72 18.98
C TYR A 226 10.62 2.62 18.10
N HIS A 227 11.18 3.70 17.54
CA HIS A 227 10.46 4.59 16.63
C HIS A 227 10.76 4.25 15.17
N PHE A 228 10.22 3.13 14.71
CA PHE A 228 10.46 2.60 13.38
C PHE A 228 9.15 2.14 12.73
N TRP A 229 9.16 2.03 11.40
CA TRP A 229 8.17 1.26 10.65
C TRP A 229 8.64 -0.19 10.53
N VAL A 230 7.74 -1.17 10.63
CA VAL A 230 8.12 -2.60 10.57
C VAL A 230 9.04 -2.89 9.38
N GLU A 231 8.79 -2.25 8.25
CA GLU A 231 9.56 -2.41 7.03
C GLU A 231 11.00 -1.90 7.14
N GLU A 232 11.29 -0.92 8.00
CA GLU A 232 12.67 -0.50 8.30
C GLU A 232 13.46 -1.61 8.98
N VAL A 233 12.81 -2.38 9.84
CA VAL A 233 13.45 -3.53 10.52
C VAL A 233 13.64 -4.68 9.54
N ILE A 234 12.59 -5.04 8.80
CA ILE A 234 12.63 -6.16 7.86
C ILE A 234 13.64 -5.90 6.73
N HIS A 235 13.77 -4.65 6.29
CA HIS A 235 14.76 -4.27 5.28
C HIS A 235 16.12 -3.86 5.86
N GLU A 236 16.36 -4.05 7.16
CA GLU A 236 17.62 -3.75 7.85
C GLU A 236 18.10 -2.30 7.55
N ARG A 237 17.22 -1.31 7.71
CA ARG A 237 17.45 0.10 7.38
C ARG A 237 17.65 0.98 8.62
N GLY A 238 18.28 2.14 8.42
CA GLY A 238 18.57 3.09 9.49
C GLY A 238 19.36 2.42 10.62
N PRO A 239 18.89 2.47 11.87
CA PRO A 239 19.62 1.94 13.02
C PRO A 239 19.67 0.39 13.05
N TRP A 240 18.90 -0.28 12.19
CA TRP A 240 18.89 -1.74 12.00
C TRP A 240 19.93 -2.22 10.99
N ARG A 241 20.57 -1.31 10.26
CA ARG A 241 21.60 -1.63 9.27
C ARG A 241 22.90 -2.01 9.96
N GLU A 242 23.59 -2.98 9.39
CA GLU A 242 24.98 -3.28 9.74
C GLU A 242 25.91 -2.22 9.12
N GLU A 243 26.61 -1.47 9.96
CA GLU A 243 27.62 -0.49 9.54
C GLU A 243 29.01 -0.98 9.94
N VAL A 244 30.00 -0.74 9.06
CA VAL A 244 31.41 -1.03 9.32
C VAL A 244 32.01 0.18 10.02
N GLY A 245 32.37 0.03 11.29
CA GLY A 245 33.06 1.07 12.05
C GLY A 245 34.44 1.39 11.48
N SER A 246 35.04 2.50 11.93
CA SER A 246 36.43 2.85 11.60
C SER A 246 37.45 1.82 12.09
N ASP A 247 37.07 1.00 13.08
CA ASP A 247 37.79 -0.15 13.60
C ASP A 247 37.65 -1.41 12.72
N GLY A 248 36.88 -1.35 11.63
CA GLY A 248 36.53 -2.48 10.78
C GLY A 248 35.50 -3.44 11.39
N ILE A 249 35.04 -3.16 12.63
CA ILE A 249 34.06 -3.99 13.32
C ILE A 249 32.67 -3.62 12.81
N ARG A 250 31.91 -4.65 12.43
CA ARG A 250 30.52 -4.47 12.04
C ARG A 250 29.64 -4.34 13.27
N LYS A 251 28.88 -3.26 13.36
CA LYS A 251 27.95 -2.99 14.47
C LYS A 251 26.62 -2.50 13.91
N THR A 252 25.54 -2.88 14.57
CA THR A 252 24.21 -2.28 14.38
C THR A 252 23.93 -1.38 15.58
N GLN A 253 23.26 -0.25 15.36
CA GLN A 253 22.83 0.61 16.47
C GLN A 253 21.76 -0.11 17.31
N CYS A 254 20.83 -0.80 16.65
CA CYS A 254 19.84 -1.66 17.28
C CYS A 254 20.27 -3.12 17.16
N PRO A 255 20.66 -3.78 18.27
CA PRO A 255 21.12 -5.17 18.22
C PRO A 255 19.95 -6.14 18.09
N PHE A 256 19.97 -7.00 17.07
CA PHE A 256 19.01 -8.08 16.88
C PHE A 256 19.62 -9.26 16.12
N ASN A 257 18.93 -10.39 16.09
CA ASN A 257 19.40 -11.58 15.37
C ASN A 257 19.21 -11.45 13.85
N GLN A 258 20.16 -10.80 13.17
CA GLN A 258 20.17 -10.62 11.71
C GLN A 258 20.17 -11.95 10.94
N THR A 259 20.82 -12.99 11.46
CA THR A 259 20.81 -14.31 10.82
C THR A 259 19.39 -14.90 10.79
N LEU A 260 18.65 -14.79 11.88
CA LEU A 260 17.25 -15.19 11.94
C LEU A 260 16.39 -14.35 11.00
N MET A 261 16.56 -13.02 11.02
CA MET A 261 15.85 -12.10 10.12
C MET A 261 16.01 -12.50 8.65
N ARG A 262 17.25 -12.69 8.18
CA ARG A 262 17.54 -13.08 6.79
C ARG A 262 16.94 -14.44 6.43
N ARG A 263 17.01 -15.42 7.33
CA ARG A 263 16.35 -16.72 7.14
C ARG A 263 14.83 -16.59 7.03
N LEU A 264 14.21 -15.76 7.86
CA LEU A 264 12.77 -15.52 7.79
C LEU A 264 12.41 -14.78 6.48
N ARG A 265 13.24 -13.84 6.03
CA ARG A 265 13.02 -13.16 4.75
C ARG A 265 13.03 -14.15 3.60
N ASP A 266 13.97 -15.09 3.59
CA ASP A 266 13.99 -16.17 2.59
C ASP A 266 12.70 -17.01 2.67
N LYS A 267 12.23 -17.35 3.89
CA LYS A 267 10.97 -18.08 4.12
C LYS A 267 9.76 -17.35 3.53
N TYR A 268 9.67 -16.03 3.71
CA TYR A 268 8.58 -15.19 3.20
C TYR A 268 8.82 -14.68 1.77
N GLY A 269 9.95 -15.07 1.15
CA GLY A 269 10.32 -14.64 -0.19
C GLY A 269 10.57 -13.13 -0.31
N ILE A 270 11.03 -12.46 0.75
CA ILE A 270 11.30 -11.00 0.75
C ILE A 270 12.76 -10.74 0.35
N HIS A 271 12.97 -10.37 -0.91
CA HIS A 271 14.31 -10.14 -1.43
C HIS A 271 14.78 -8.70 -1.22
N HIS A 272 16.09 -8.51 -0.99
CA HIS A 272 16.69 -7.18 -1.04
C HIS A 272 16.67 -6.68 -2.48
N TYR A 273 15.79 -5.75 -2.78
CA TYR A 273 15.90 -4.95 -3.99
C TYR A 273 16.49 -3.60 -3.59
N GLU A 274 17.81 -3.47 -3.68
CA GLU A 274 18.37 -2.12 -3.85
C GLU A 274 18.16 -1.76 -5.31
N ILE A 275 16.95 -1.28 -5.64
CA ILE A 275 16.67 -0.85 -7.01
C ILE A 275 17.36 0.48 -7.20
N ASN A 276 18.44 0.48 -7.98
CA ASN A 276 19.03 1.69 -8.52
C ASN A 276 18.03 2.35 -9.48
N VAL A 277 17.37 3.42 -9.03
CA VAL A 277 16.34 4.16 -9.80
C VAL A 277 16.88 4.71 -11.13
N ASN A 278 18.20 4.84 -11.30
CA ASN A 278 18.79 5.25 -12.57
C ASN A 278 18.89 4.10 -13.60
N GLN A 279 18.92 2.84 -13.15
CA GLN A 279 18.91 1.67 -14.04
C GLN A 279 17.50 1.28 -14.51
N SER A 280 16.44 1.68 -13.79
CA SER A 280 15.07 1.40 -14.20
C SER A 280 14.59 2.29 -15.36
N LYS A 281 15.13 3.51 -15.50
CA LYS A 281 14.83 4.41 -16.63
C LYS A 281 15.23 3.83 -17.98
N THR A 282 16.30 3.04 -18.06
CA THR A 282 16.70 2.34 -19.29
C THR A 282 15.81 1.14 -19.64
N SER A 283 14.98 0.67 -18.69
CA SER A 283 14.03 -0.43 -18.91
C SER A 283 12.60 0.01 -19.26
N GLY A 284 12.38 1.31 -19.50
CA GLY A 284 11.06 1.85 -19.89
C GLY A 284 10.06 2.01 -18.75
N TYR A 285 10.47 1.80 -17.49
CA TYR A 285 9.62 2.04 -16.32
C TYR A 285 9.86 3.45 -15.77
N GLU A 286 8.86 4.32 -15.90
CA GLU A 286 8.90 5.66 -15.32
C GLU A 286 8.56 5.56 -13.82
N ILE A 287 9.58 5.64 -12.96
CA ILE A 287 9.38 5.68 -11.50
C ILE A 287 8.95 7.10 -11.13
N GLN A 288 7.69 7.26 -10.70
CA GLN A 288 7.21 8.51 -10.12
C GLN A 288 7.89 8.73 -8.76
N ASN A 289 8.84 9.67 -8.73
CA ASN A 289 9.48 10.14 -7.50
C ASN A 289 8.47 10.99 -6.71
N TYR A 290 7.79 10.37 -5.74
CA TYR A 290 7.05 11.10 -4.72
C TYR A 290 8.05 11.76 -3.76
N THR A 291 8.38 13.02 -4.02
CA THR A 291 9.10 13.85 -3.06
C THR A 291 8.12 14.25 -1.96
N SER A 292 8.09 13.47 -0.88
CA SER A 292 7.48 13.88 0.38
C SER A 292 8.21 15.13 0.88
N ARG A 293 7.64 16.32 0.66
CA ARG A 293 8.04 17.51 1.40
C ARG A 293 7.56 17.33 2.82
N ARG A 294 8.44 16.84 3.71
CA ARG A 294 8.22 16.95 5.16
C ARG A 294 8.05 18.44 5.49
N ALA A 295 6.82 18.86 5.78
CA ALA A 295 6.59 20.07 6.53
C ALA A 295 7.06 19.80 7.95
N LEU A 296 8.23 20.33 8.29
CA LEU A 296 8.66 20.48 9.68
C LEU A 296 7.73 21.52 10.30
N HIS A 297 6.86 21.08 11.21
CA HIS A 297 6.19 21.92 12.20
C HIS A 297 6.75 21.56 13.57
#